data_AF-A0A5C4S032-F1
#
_entry.id   AF-A0A5C4S032-F1
#
_cell.length_a   1.000
_cell.length_b   1.000
_cell.length_c   1.000
_cell.angle_alpha   90.00
_cell.angle_beta   90.00
_cell.angle_gamma   90.00
#
_symmetry.space_group_name_H-M   'P 1'
#
loop_
_entity.id
_entity.type
_entity.pdbx_description
1 polymer ?
#
loop_
_entity_poly.entity_id
_entity_poly.type
_entity_poly.pdbx_seq_one_letter_code
_entity_poly.pdbx_strand_id
1 'polypeptide(L)'
;MPEVQRITVAECEKCKKLWEDAEPHFRNILLGIWNPTVLPVDNRVDAMWRGFKSVDGRRRAKELLVLMKPSVSGVPGRFVIAPTEDARFNLILRRIVRGLAAVHKVGYAIPDAAVTCGVMRWEVPPAFESVLQWHIVAPDFFSYAYTKELDGKLNSFWQLQLSKQLHFFGVVERLDTNL
;
A
#
# COMPACT_ATOMS: atom_id res chain seq x y z
N MET A 1 -14.46 -15.83 -3.99
CA MET A 1 -14.71 -14.63 -4.81
C MET A 1 -13.99 -14.81 -6.13
N PRO A 2 -14.73 -15.10 -7.22
CA PRO A 2 -14.14 -15.44 -8.52
C PRO A 2 -13.72 -14.24 -9.38
N GLU A 3 -14.09 -12.99 -9.04
CA GLU A 3 -13.92 -11.83 -9.93
C GLU A 3 -12.66 -10.98 -9.71
N VAL A 4 -11.98 -11.12 -8.57
CA VAL A 4 -10.75 -10.33 -8.32
C VAL A 4 -9.53 -11.11 -8.80
N GLN A 5 -8.93 -10.66 -9.90
CA GLN A 5 -7.64 -11.19 -10.34
C GLN A 5 -6.55 -10.78 -9.34
N ARG A 6 -5.95 -11.78 -8.69
CA ARG A 6 -4.81 -11.54 -7.81
C ARG A 6 -3.61 -11.13 -8.66
N ILE A 7 -3.03 -9.98 -8.34
CA ILE A 7 -1.78 -9.53 -8.97
C ILE A 7 -0.67 -10.42 -8.42
N THR A 8 -0.13 -11.29 -9.28
CA THR A 8 1.01 -12.14 -8.92
C THR A 8 2.29 -11.33 -9.08
N VAL A 9 3.08 -11.27 -8.02
CA VAL A 9 4.41 -10.63 -8.03
C VAL A 9 5.46 -11.72 -8.08
N ALA A 10 6.43 -11.59 -9.00
CA ALA A 10 7.56 -12.51 -9.04
C ALA A 10 8.31 -12.47 -7.69
N GLU A 11 8.48 -13.64 -7.08
CA GLU A 11 9.04 -13.78 -5.74
C GLU A 11 10.01 -14.95 -5.67
N CYS A 12 11.13 -14.74 -4.98
CA CYS A 12 12.00 -15.84 -4.55
C CYS A 12 11.59 -16.30 -3.14
N GLU A 13 12.12 -17.43 -2.70
CA GLU A 13 11.80 -17.99 -1.38
C GLU A 13 12.13 -17.03 -0.23
N LYS A 14 13.20 -16.25 -0.37
CA LYS A 14 13.58 -15.21 0.60
C LYS A 14 12.54 -14.08 0.65
N CYS A 15 12.06 -13.62 -0.50
CA CYS A 15 10.99 -12.62 -0.57
C CYS A 15 9.70 -13.14 0.07
N LYS A 16 9.33 -14.39 -0.21
CA LYS A 16 8.14 -15.03 0.36
C LYS A 16 8.17 -15.01 1.90
N LYS A 17 9.28 -15.44 2.51
CA LYS A 17 9.45 -15.43 3.98
C LYS A 17 9.31 -14.02 4.58
N LEU A 18 9.82 -13.00 3.90
CA LEU A 18 9.67 -11.60 4.35
C LEU A 18 8.21 -11.13 4.30
N TRP A 19 7.43 -11.63 3.34
CA TRP A 19 6.05 -11.19 3.12
C TRP A 19 5.03 -11.90 4.00
N GLU A 20 5.28 -13.16 4.39
CA GLU A 20 4.39 -13.94 5.26
C GLU A 20 4.08 -13.23 6.58
N ASP A 21 5.07 -12.55 7.19
CA ASP A 21 4.87 -11.76 8.41
C ASP A 21 4.40 -10.32 8.13
N ALA A 22 4.81 -9.73 7.01
CA ALA A 22 4.47 -8.35 6.68
C ALA A 22 3.00 -8.20 6.23
N GLU A 23 2.41 -9.20 5.58
CA GLU A 23 1.03 -9.15 5.09
C GLU A 23 -0.04 -9.06 6.20
N PRO A 24 0.02 -9.88 7.28
CA PRO A 24 -0.86 -9.69 8.43
C PRO A 24 -0.67 -8.33 9.10
N HIS A 25 0.58 -7.87 9.26
CA HIS A 25 0.89 -6.58 9.86
C HIS A 25 0.32 -5.41 9.05
N PHE A 26 0.47 -5.46 7.72
CA PHE A 26 -0.10 -4.48 6.80
C PHE A 26 -1.62 -4.36 6.95
N ARG A 27 -2.34 -5.49 7.03
CA ARG A 27 -3.79 -5.52 7.26
C ARG A 27 -4.18 -4.91 8.61
N ASN A 28 -3.42 -5.18 9.65
CA ASN A 28 -3.67 -4.63 10.99
C ASN A 28 -3.47 -3.11 11.02
N ILE A 29 -2.42 -2.60 10.36
CA ILE A 29 -2.20 -1.16 10.20
C ILE A 29 -3.34 -0.53 9.39
N LEU A 30 -3.75 -1.14 8.26
CA LEU A 30 -4.86 -0.64 7.46
C LEU A 30 -6.13 -0.48 8.29
N LEU A 31 -6.46 -1.47 9.13
CA LEU A 31 -7.59 -1.37 10.06
C LEU A 31 -7.40 -0.23 11.09
N GLY A 32 -6.18 -0.03 11.58
CA GLY A 32 -5.86 0.99 12.57
C GLY A 32 -5.87 2.43 12.05
N ILE A 33 -5.60 2.64 10.75
CA ILE A 33 -5.63 3.97 10.12
C ILE A 33 -6.96 4.29 9.44
N TRP A 34 -7.82 3.30 9.24
CA TRP A 34 -9.14 3.51 8.67
C TRP A 34 -9.99 4.32 9.64
N ASN A 35 -10.75 5.28 9.12
CA ASN A 35 -11.75 5.93 9.95
C ASN A 35 -12.83 4.91 10.39
N PRO A 36 -13.03 4.73 11.70
CA PRO A 36 -13.93 3.71 12.22
C PRO A 36 -15.40 3.92 11.82
N THR A 37 -15.81 5.16 11.51
CA THR A 37 -17.21 5.47 11.17
C THR A 37 -17.58 5.20 9.72
N VAL A 38 -16.61 4.88 8.87
CA VAL A 38 -16.80 4.63 7.43
C VAL A 38 -16.12 3.34 6.95
N LEU A 39 -15.77 2.46 7.88
CA LEU A 39 -15.29 1.12 7.56
C LEU A 39 -16.39 0.38 6.78
N PRO A 40 -16.08 -0.19 5.60
CA PRO A 40 -17.00 -1.06 4.90
C PRO A 40 -17.40 -2.23 5.79
N VAL A 41 -18.69 -2.44 6.00
CA VAL A 41 -19.18 -3.61 6.73
C VAL A 41 -19.30 -4.76 5.74
N ASP A 42 -18.18 -5.41 5.45
CA ASP A 42 -18.13 -6.56 4.57
C ASP A 42 -17.11 -7.62 5.03
N ASN A 43 -17.20 -8.77 4.37
CA ASN A 43 -16.45 -9.99 4.68
C ASN A 43 -14.92 -9.76 4.61
N ARG A 44 -14.45 -8.76 3.86
CA ARG A 44 -13.03 -8.41 3.71
C ARG A 44 -12.53 -7.75 4.99
N VAL A 45 -13.29 -6.81 5.54
CA VAL A 45 -12.98 -6.15 6.81
C VAL A 45 -13.04 -7.16 7.97
N ASP A 46 -14.06 -8.02 8.01
CA ASP A 46 -14.13 -9.12 8.98
C ASP A 46 -12.93 -10.04 8.89
N ALA A 47 -12.48 -10.36 7.67
CA ALA A 47 -11.31 -11.20 7.45
C ALA A 47 -10.03 -10.55 7.97
N MET A 48 -9.89 -9.23 7.91
CA MET A 48 -8.77 -8.50 8.49
C MET A 48 -8.83 -8.54 10.03
N TRP A 49 -10.01 -8.37 10.63
CA TRP A 49 -10.20 -8.43 12.09
C TRP A 49 -9.89 -9.80 12.70
N ARG A 50 -10.05 -10.90 11.94
CA ARG A 50 -9.67 -12.25 12.40
C ARG A 50 -8.22 -12.32 12.87
N GLY A 51 -7.34 -11.48 12.32
CA GLY A 51 -5.94 -11.41 12.74
C GLY A 51 -5.75 -10.95 14.19
N PHE A 52 -6.69 -10.22 14.79
CA PHE A 52 -6.65 -9.84 16.20
C PHE A 52 -7.33 -10.88 17.10
N LYS A 53 -8.13 -11.79 16.53
CA LYS A 53 -8.84 -12.85 17.26
C LYS A 53 -8.05 -14.17 17.32
N SER A 54 -6.90 -14.26 16.65
CA SER A 54 -6.01 -15.41 16.71
C SER A 54 -5.22 -15.47 18.02
N VAL A 55 -4.57 -16.61 18.28
CA VAL A 55 -3.74 -16.84 19.48
C VAL A 55 -2.65 -15.76 19.65
N ASP A 56 -2.12 -15.25 18.55
CA ASP A 56 -1.11 -14.18 18.53
C ASP A 56 -1.70 -12.75 18.44
N GLY A 57 -3.02 -12.60 18.56
CA GLY A 57 -3.72 -11.31 18.44
C GLY A 57 -3.25 -10.26 19.44
N ARG A 58 -2.94 -10.67 20.69
CA ARG A 58 -2.38 -9.76 21.71
C ARG A 58 -1.04 -9.17 21.30
N ARG A 59 -0.16 -9.98 20.69
CA ARG A 59 1.13 -9.51 20.17
C ARG A 59 0.92 -8.49 19.05
N ARG A 60 0.01 -8.77 18.11
CA ARG A 60 -0.33 -7.86 16.99
C ARG A 60 -0.91 -6.53 17.46
N ALA A 61 -1.78 -6.54 18.48
CA ALA A 61 -2.28 -5.32 19.09
C ALA A 61 -1.16 -4.50 19.74
N LYS A 62 -0.22 -5.17 20.44
CA LYS A 62 0.97 -4.51 21.02
C LYS A 62 1.85 -3.89 19.94
N GLU A 63 2.07 -4.58 18.82
CA GLU A 63 2.82 -4.02 17.69
C GLU A 63 2.15 -2.76 17.12
N LEU A 64 0.83 -2.74 17.02
CA LEU A 64 0.10 -1.55 16.56
C LEU A 64 0.21 -0.38 17.54
N LEU A 65 0.10 -0.64 18.85
CA LEU A 65 0.25 0.38 19.90
C LEU A 65 1.62 1.06 19.86
N VAL A 66 2.69 0.32 19.52
CA VAL A 66 4.05 0.88 19.39
C VAL A 66 4.15 1.89 18.24
N LEU A 67 3.30 1.76 17.21
CA LEU A 67 3.28 2.68 16.07
C LEU A 67 2.46 3.95 16.33
N MET A 68 1.70 4.00 17.42
CA MET A 68 0.89 5.15 17.78
C MET A 68 1.76 6.28 18.30
N LYS A 69 1.68 7.43 17.66
CA LYS A 69 2.36 8.67 18.05
C LYS A 69 1.35 9.73 18.44
N PRO A 70 1.65 10.61 19.42
CA PRO A 70 0.78 11.75 19.71
C PRO A 70 0.50 12.57 18.44
N SER A 71 -0.75 12.98 18.26
CA SER A 71 -1.13 13.85 17.14
C SER A 71 -0.48 15.21 17.30
N VAL A 72 0.09 15.73 16.20
CA VAL A 72 0.65 17.09 16.12
C VAL A 72 -0.45 18.16 16.22
N SER A 73 -1.73 17.77 16.11
CA SER A 73 -2.88 18.68 16.16
C SER A 73 -3.15 19.30 17.54
N GLY A 74 -2.30 19.06 18.54
CA GLY A 74 -2.41 19.66 19.88
C GLY A 74 -3.60 19.22 20.72
N VAL A 75 -4.42 18.27 20.25
CA VAL A 75 -5.57 17.74 20.98
C VAL A 75 -5.08 16.63 21.92
N PRO A 76 -5.18 16.80 23.25
CA PRO A 76 -4.75 15.78 24.21
C PRO A 76 -5.48 14.46 23.96
N GLY A 77 -4.74 13.34 24.04
CA GLY A 77 -5.31 11.99 23.89
C GLY A 77 -5.59 11.55 22.44
N ARG A 78 -5.28 12.35 21.43
CA ARG A 78 -5.30 11.89 20.03
C ARG A 78 -3.96 11.29 19.64
N PHE A 79 -4.01 10.10 19.05
CA PHE A 79 -2.86 9.39 18.50
C PHE A 79 -3.06 9.17 17.00
N VAL A 80 -1.96 9.13 16.28
CA VAL A 80 -1.90 8.84 14.85
C VAL A 80 -0.93 7.69 14.61
N ILE A 81 -1.21 6.87 13.60
CA ILE A 81 -0.27 5.87 13.08
C ILE A 81 0.25 6.44 11.75
N ALA A 82 1.57 6.53 11.61
CA ALA A 82 2.22 6.92 10.36
C ALA A 82 2.61 5.64 9.58
N PRO A 83 1.73 5.09 8.73
CA PRO A 83 1.91 3.75 8.17
C PRO A 83 3.19 3.63 7.33
N THR A 84 3.57 4.70 6.63
CA THR A 84 4.75 4.70 5.75
C THR A 84 6.07 4.97 6.47
N GLU A 85 6.06 5.06 7.80
CA GLU A 85 7.28 4.98 8.60
C GLU A 85 7.56 3.53 9.05
N ASP A 86 6.58 2.62 8.93
CA ASP A 86 6.74 1.20 9.20
C ASP A 86 7.32 0.49 7.97
N ALA A 87 8.52 -0.08 8.13
CA ALA A 87 9.23 -0.74 7.04
C ALA A 87 8.48 -1.96 6.47
N ARG A 88 7.71 -2.70 7.30
CA ARG A 88 6.92 -3.86 6.87
C ARG A 88 5.70 -3.42 6.08
N PHE A 89 5.07 -2.31 6.46
CA PHE A 89 3.97 -1.72 5.70
C PHE A 89 4.43 -1.25 4.33
N ASN A 90 5.53 -0.49 4.27
CA ASN A 90 6.10 -0.04 3.01
C ASN A 90 6.57 -1.19 2.11
N LEU A 91 7.10 -2.28 2.70
CA LEU A 91 7.47 -3.48 1.94
C LEU A 91 6.28 -4.04 1.14
N ILE A 92 5.08 -4.06 1.74
CA ILE A 92 3.87 -4.52 1.04
C ILE A 92 3.42 -3.52 -0.02
N LEU A 93 3.46 -2.21 0.24
CA LEU A 93 3.17 -1.20 -0.78
C LEU A 93 4.10 -1.34 -2.00
N ARG A 94 5.41 -1.46 -1.77
CA ARG A 94 6.38 -1.67 -2.86
C ARG A 94 6.13 -2.97 -3.61
N ARG A 95 5.76 -4.05 -2.92
CA ARG A 95 5.36 -5.30 -3.58
C ARG A 95 4.16 -5.09 -4.51
N ILE A 96 3.12 -4.39 -4.06
CA ILE A 96 1.94 -4.08 -4.88
C ILE A 96 2.36 -3.30 -6.14
N VAL A 97 3.14 -2.24 -5.98
CA VAL A 97 3.65 -1.43 -7.11
C VAL A 97 4.46 -2.27 -8.10
N ARG A 98 5.39 -3.11 -7.61
CA ARG A 98 6.20 -4.00 -8.46
C ARG A 98 5.35 -5.01 -9.22
N GLY A 99 4.32 -5.55 -8.57
CA GLY A 99 3.35 -6.44 -9.21
C GLY A 99 2.58 -5.76 -10.33
N LEU A 100 2.06 -4.56 -10.06
CA LEU A 100 1.34 -3.76 -11.03
C LEU A 100 2.24 -3.33 -12.21
N ALA A 101 3.48 -2.95 -11.93
CA ALA A 101 4.45 -2.60 -12.96
C ALA A 101 4.73 -3.76 -13.92
N ALA A 102 4.79 -5.00 -13.41
CA ALA A 102 4.92 -6.19 -14.24
C ALA A 102 3.67 -6.42 -15.10
N VAL A 103 2.46 -6.28 -14.53
CA VAL A 103 1.19 -6.42 -15.26
C VAL A 103 1.08 -5.42 -16.41
N HIS A 104 1.49 -4.16 -16.18
CA HIS A 104 1.39 -3.08 -17.17
C HIS A 104 2.60 -2.92 -18.09
N LYS A 105 3.53 -3.89 -18.04
CA LYS A 105 4.76 -3.90 -18.85
C LYS A 105 5.55 -2.59 -18.70
N VAL A 106 5.61 -2.08 -17.48
CA VAL A 106 6.44 -0.93 -17.08
C VAL A 106 7.86 -1.41 -16.78
N GLY A 107 7.97 -2.56 -16.12
CA GLY A 107 9.22 -3.25 -15.86
C GLY A 107 8.96 -4.59 -15.20
N TYR A 108 9.87 -5.55 -15.41
CA TYR A 108 9.81 -6.86 -14.77
C TYR A 108 10.95 -6.99 -13.76
N ALA A 109 10.72 -7.75 -12.68
CA ALA A 109 11.72 -7.99 -11.64
C ALA A 109 12.38 -6.71 -11.06
N ILE A 110 11.64 -5.60 -11.01
CA ILE A 110 12.12 -4.32 -10.45
C ILE A 110 12.69 -4.55 -9.04
N PRO A 111 13.90 -4.05 -8.70
CA PRO A 111 14.46 -4.16 -7.36
C PRO A 111 13.59 -3.44 -6.33
N ASP A 112 13.50 -3.97 -5.10
CA ASP A 112 12.74 -3.33 -4.03
C ASP A 112 13.22 -1.89 -3.73
N ALA A 113 14.54 -1.69 -3.78
CA ALA A 113 15.18 -0.39 -3.53
C ALA A 113 14.87 0.67 -4.60
N ALA A 114 14.45 0.26 -5.80
CA ALA A 114 14.09 1.19 -6.88
C ALA A 114 12.64 1.71 -6.76
N VAL A 115 11.91 1.28 -5.72
CA VAL A 115 10.53 1.67 -5.49
C VAL A 115 10.43 2.46 -4.20
N THR A 116 9.90 3.67 -4.29
CA THR A 116 9.56 4.48 -3.11
C THR A 116 8.05 4.56 -2.97
N CYS A 117 7.54 4.40 -1.75
CA CYS A 117 6.11 4.52 -1.45
C CYS A 117 5.86 5.50 -0.32
N GLY A 118 4.69 6.13 -0.33
CA GLY A 118 4.29 7.11 0.68
C GLY A 118 2.78 7.27 0.82
N VAL A 119 2.36 7.93 1.90
CA VAL A 119 0.97 8.36 2.06
C VAL A 119 0.75 9.56 1.15
N MET A 120 -0.30 9.52 0.37
CA MET A 120 -0.69 10.64 -0.47
C MET A 120 -1.44 11.66 0.39
N ARG A 121 -0.75 12.76 0.72
CA ARG A 121 -1.28 13.88 1.53
C ARG A 121 -1.63 15.10 0.68
N TRP A 122 -1.63 14.94 -0.62
CA TRP A 122 -1.79 15.97 -1.64
C TRP A 122 -2.72 15.43 -2.71
N GLU A 123 -3.49 16.32 -3.34
CA GLU A 123 -4.32 15.98 -4.47
C GLU A 123 -3.45 15.83 -5.72
N VAL A 124 -3.79 14.87 -6.58
CA VAL A 124 -3.13 14.73 -7.89
C VAL A 124 -3.25 16.08 -8.61
N PRO A 125 -2.14 16.73 -9.00
CA PRO A 125 -2.24 17.95 -9.78
C PRO A 125 -3.05 17.68 -11.06
N PRO A 126 -3.97 18.56 -11.48
CA PRO A 126 -4.83 18.32 -12.64
C PRO A 126 -4.07 17.99 -13.93
N ALA A 127 -2.84 18.50 -14.07
CA ALA A 127 -1.94 18.18 -15.17
C ALA A 127 -1.59 16.68 -15.28
N PHE A 128 -1.64 15.93 -14.17
CA PHE A 128 -1.40 14.49 -14.15
C PHE A 128 -2.67 13.67 -14.35
N GLU A 129 -3.86 14.22 -14.10
CA GLU A 129 -5.12 13.49 -14.27
C GLU A 129 -5.33 13.02 -15.70
N SER A 130 -4.93 13.83 -16.69
CA SER A 130 -5.07 13.49 -18.11
C SER A 130 -4.13 12.39 -18.60
N VAL A 131 -3.05 12.10 -17.86
CA VAL A 131 -2.05 11.07 -18.21
C VAL A 131 -2.14 9.81 -17.34
N LEU A 132 -2.96 9.85 -16.28
CA LEU A 132 -3.17 8.71 -15.39
C LEU A 132 -4.18 7.72 -15.98
N GLN A 133 -3.77 6.46 -16.07
CA GLN A 133 -4.64 5.37 -16.50
C GLN A 133 -5.27 4.70 -15.27
N TRP A 134 -6.58 4.89 -15.09
CA TRP A 134 -7.34 4.37 -13.94
C TRP A 134 -7.81 2.93 -14.13
N HIS A 135 -7.68 2.16 -13.06
CA HIS A 135 -8.12 0.77 -12.97
C HIS A 135 -8.86 0.52 -11.65
N ILE A 136 -10.00 -0.17 -11.74
CA ILE A 136 -10.78 -0.64 -10.60
C ILE A 136 -10.54 -2.14 -10.45
N VAL A 137 -9.92 -2.56 -9.33
CA VAL A 137 -9.66 -3.99 -9.05
C VAL A 137 -10.78 -4.60 -8.23
N ALA A 138 -11.24 -3.87 -7.22
CA ALA A 138 -12.36 -4.25 -6.38
C ALA A 138 -13.16 -2.99 -6.03
N PRO A 139 -14.42 -2.88 -6.48
CA PRO A 139 -15.26 -1.72 -6.17
C PRO A 139 -15.26 -1.38 -4.68
N ASP A 140 -15.16 -0.07 -4.39
CA ASP A 140 -15.09 0.55 -3.05
C ASP A 140 -13.95 0.07 -2.14
N PHE A 141 -13.03 -0.76 -2.63
CA PHE A 141 -11.96 -1.34 -1.83
C PHE A 141 -10.57 -1.09 -2.40
N PHE A 142 -10.36 -1.36 -3.68
CA PHE A 142 -9.06 -1.13 -4.30
C PHE A 142 -9.19 -0.68 -5.76
N SER A 143 -8.69 0.52 -6.01
CA SER A 143 -8.43 1.08 -7.33
C SER A 143 -7.00 1.61 -7.37
N TYR A 144 -6.46 1.77 -8.57
CA TYR A 144 -5.18 2.42 -8.77
C TYR A 144 -5.17 3.19 -10.07
N ALA A 145 -4.25 4.15 -10.16
CA ALA A 145 -3.92 4.82 -11.39
C ALA A 145 -2.42 4.79 -11.60
N TYR A 146 -1.97 4.86 -12.84
CA TYR A 146 -0.55 4.93 -13.13
C TYR A 146 -0.24 5.70 -14.40
N THR A 147 1.00 6.15 -14.51
CA THR A 147 1.54 6.77 -15.71
C THR A 147 3.01 6.37 -15.89
N LYS A 148 3.48 6.42 -17.13
CA LYS A 148 4.84 6.05 -17.54
C LYS A 148 5.63 7.32 -17.87
N GLU A 149 6.91 7.33 -17.52
CA GLU A 149 7.91 8.29 -17.99
C GLU A 149 7.58 9.78 -17.73
N LEU A 150 7.46 10.14 -16.45
CA LEU A 150 6.97 11.46 -16.03
C LEU A 150 7.96 12.63 -16.26
N ASP A 151 9.27 12.40 -16.14
CA ASP A 151 10.28 13.47 -16.22
C ASP A 151 11.68 13.01 -16.70
N GLY A 152 11.79 11.79 -17.24
CA GLY A 152 13.06 11.20 -17.65
C GLY A 152 13.91 10.59 -16.52
N LYS A 153 13.65 10.89 -15.24
CA LYS A 153 14.24 10.23 -14.06
C LYS A 153 13.37 9.13 -13.50
N LEU A 154 12.05 9.29 -13.62
CA LEU A 154 11.07 8.32 -13.16
C LEU A 154 10.62 7.40 -14.30
N ASN A 155 10.64 6.10 -14.05
CA ASN A 155 10.06 5.13 -14.96
C ASN A 155 8.53 5.17 -14.88
N SER A 156 7.96 5.23 -13.67
CA SER A 156 6.51 5.34 -13.50
C SER A 156 6.10 5.93 -12.16
N PHE A 157 4.90 6.52 -12.14
CA PHE A 157 4.19 6.95 -10.95
C PHE A 157 2.90 6.15 -10.79
N TRP A 158 2.56 5.83 -9.55
CA TRP A 158 1.42 5.00 -9.16
C TRP A 158 0.65 5.69 -8.06
N GLN A 159 -0.66 5.79 -8.23
CA GLN A 159 -1.59 6.13 -7.17
C GLN A 159 -2.35 4.86 -6.76
N LEU A 160 -2.34 4.54 -5.47
CA LEU A 160 -3.03 3.40 -4.90
C LEU A 160 -4.14 3.91 -3.99
N GLN A 161 -5.37 3.53 -4.30
CA GLN A 161 -6.53 3.93 -3.52
C GLN A 161 -7.12 2.69 -2.84
N LEU A 162 -6.84 2.57 -1.55
CA LEU A 162 -7.42 1.56 -0.67
C LEU A 162 -8.62 2.18 0.03
N SER A 163 -9.83 1.88 -0.44
CA SER A 163 -11.07 2.59 -0.11
C SER A 163 -11.09 4.06 -0.52
N LYS A 164 -12.19 4.76 -0.24
CA LYS A 164 -12.33 6.19 -0.54
C LYS A 164 -11.36 7.09 0.23
N GLN A 165 -10.76 6.60 1.32
CA GLN A 165 -10.03 7.45 2.28
C GLN A 165 -8.53 7.20 2.36
N LEU A 166 -8.04 6.01 1.98
CA LEU A 166 -6.62 5.71 2.12
C LEU A 166 -5.97 5.78 0.73
N HIS A 167 -5.23 6.86 0.52
CA HIS A 167 -4.51 7.13 -0.71
C HIS A 167 -3.02 7.00 -0.43
N PHE A 168 -2.35 6.20 -1.25
CA PHE A 168 -0.91 6.02 -1.23
C PHE A 168 -0.36 6.30 -2.62
N PHE A 169 0.93 6.57 -2.70
CA PHE A 169 1.62 6.65 -3.96
C PHE A 169 2.82 5.70 -4.00
N GLY A 170 3.23 5.35 -5.21
CA GLY A 170 4.43 4.62 -5.52
C GLY A 170 5.17 5.31 -6.66
N VAL A 171 6.48 5.33 -6.58
CA VAL A 171 7.36 5.81 -7.64
C VAL A 171 8.35 4.71 -7.96
N VAL A 172 8.52 4.41 -9.24
CA VAL A 172 9.58 3.52 -9.72
C VAL A 172 10.64 4.38 -10.39
N GLU A 173 11.84 4.36 -9.84
CA GLU A 173 13.00 5.02 -10.41
C GLU A 173 13.41 4.36 -11.73
N ARG A 174 13.93 5.16 -12.67
CA ARG A 174 14.56 4.61 -13.86
C ARG A 174 15.87 3.96 -13.43
N LEU A 175 16.00 2.66 -13.67
CA LEU A 175 17.27 1.98 -13.52
C LEU A 175 18.13 2.40 -14.71
N ASP A 176 19.18 3.18 -14.46
CA ASP A 176 20.16 3.50 -15.49
C ASP A 176 20.79 2.17 -15.96
N THR A 177 20.42 1.72 -17.14
CA THR A 177 21.12 0.64 -17.84
C THR A 177 22.43 1.20 -18.36
N ASN A 178 23.41 1.38 -17.47
CA ASN A 178 24.81 1.39 -17.87
C ASN A 178 25.23 -0.07 -18.07
N LEU A 179 24.98 -0.58 -19.28
CA LEU A 179 25.68 -1.71 -19.88
C LEU A 179 26.42 -1.21 -21.11
#